data_AF-A0A8C0S530-F1
#
_entry.id   AF-A0A8C0S530-F1
#
_cell.length_a   1.000
_cell.length_b   1.000
_cell.length_c   1.000
_cell.angle_alpha   90.00
_cell.angle_beta   90.00
_cell.angle_gamma   90.00
#
_symmetry.space_group_name_H-M   'P 1'
#
loop_
_entity.id
_entity.type
_entity.pdbx_description
1 polymer ?
#
loop_
_entity_poly.entity_id
_entity_poly.type
_entity_poly.pdbx_seq_one_letter_code
_entity_poly.pdbx_strand_id
1 'polypeptide(L)' 'IAKRHAAFLKDVWAKEPVLVASFTIGGLAVILLTLSPFTKYATMINQAMPYNYPVPLQDDGNINTKFA' A
#
# COMPACT_ATOMS: atom_id res chain seq x y z
N ILE A 1 -6.41 20.09 26.00
CA ILE A 1 -5.77 18.94 25.31
C ILE A 1 -5.09 19.37 24.01
N ALA A 2 -5.79 19.98 23.03
CA ALA A 2 -5.19 20.42 21.76
C ALA A 2 -3.99 21.40 21.88
N LYS A 3 -4.06 22.37 22.80
CA LYS A 3 -2.98 23.35 23.02
C LYS A 3 -1.64 22.72 23.43
N ARG A 4 -1.67 21.64 24.23
CA ARG A 4 -0.47 20.93 24.70
C ARG A 4 0.22 20.17 23.57
N HIS A 5 -0.54 19.51 22.71
CA HIS A 5 -0.02 18.77 21.56
C HIS A 5 0.61 19.71 20.53
N ALA A 6 -0.03 20.86 20.27
CA ALA A 6 0.53 21.87 19.38
C ALA A 6 1.83 22.49 19.92
N ALA A 7 1.91 22.73 21.24
CA ALA A 7 3.14 23.22 21.87
C ALA A 7 4.27 22.19 21.82
N PHE A 8 3.98 20.91 22.10
CA PHE A 8 4.94 19.82 22.00
C PHE A 8 5.45 19.63 20.58
N LEU A 9 4.56 19.64 19.58
CA LEU A 9 4.96 19.49 18.18
C LEU A 9 5.90 20.62 17.74
N LYS A 10 5.62 21.86 18.14
CA LYS A 10 6.52 23.00 17.85
C LYS A 10 7.89 22.86 18.52
N ASP A 11 7.93 22.36 19.76
CA ASP A 11 9.17 22.14 20.50
C ASP A 11 10.04 21.03 19.89
N VAL A 12 9.45 19.87 19.57
CA VAL A 12 10.17 18.75 18.92
C VAL A 12 10.56 19.10 17.49
N TRP A 13 9.76 19.88 16.77
CA TRP A 13 10.13 20.34 15.43
C TRP A 13 11.34 21.29 15.45
N ALA A 14 11.50 22.10 16.51
CA ALA A 14 12.66 22.97 16.67
C ALA A 14 13.93 22.21 17.11
N LYS A 15 13.78 21.17 17.93
CA LYS A 15 14.92 20.41 18.50
C LYS A 15 15.37 19.25 17.61
N GLU A 16 14.43 18.51 17.05
CA GLU A 16 14.66 17.25 16.34
C GLU A 16 13.84 17.16 15.05
N PRO A 17 14.01 18.12 14.11
CA PRO A 17 13.20 18.19 12.89
C PRO A 17 13.30 16.92 12.03
N VAL A 18 14.46 16.26 12.04
CA VAL A 18 14.72 15.02 11.30
C VAL A 18 13.83 13.87 11.80
N LEU A 19 13.63 13.75 13.12
CA LEU A 19 12.78 12.72 13.71
C LEU A 19 11.29 13.00 13.49
N VAL A 20 10.87 14.26 13.53
CA VAL A 20 9.49 14.63 13.19
C VAL A 20 9.18 14.32 11.73
N ALA A 21 10.09 14.65 10.82
CA ALA A 21 9.95 14.37 9.40
C ALA A 21 9.88 12.86 9.13
N SER A 22 10.78 12.07 9.72
CA SER A 22 10.80 10.61 9.51
C SER A 22 9.52 9.94 9.99
N PHE A 23 9.02 10.30 11.17
CA PHE A 23 7.77 9.77 11.70
C PHE A 23 6.56 10.18 10.84
N THR A 24 6.55 11.44 10.37
CA THR A 24 5.46 11.94 9.51
C THR A 24 5.44 11.24 8.15
N ILE A 25 6.60 11.08 7.51
CA ILE A 25 6.71 10.41 6.21
C ILE A 25 6.38 8.92 6.34
N GLY A 26 6.93 8.25 7.36
CA GLY A 26 6.64 6.84 7.61
C GLY A 26 5.18 6.59 7.93
N GLY A 27 4.58 7.43 8.80
CA GLY A 27 3.17 7.35 9.14
C GLY A 27 2.28 7.59 7.92
N LEU A 28 2.60 8.61 7.10
CA LEU A 28 1.85 8.90 5.89
C LEU A 28 1.96 7.77 4.86
N ALA A 29 3.13 7.15 4.70
CA ALA A 29 3.33 6.04 3.78
C ALA A 29 2.42 4.84 4.12
N VAL A 30 2.31 4.49 5.41
CA VAL A 30 1.44 3.39 5.87
C VAL A 30 -0.03 3.73 5.64
N ILE A 31 -0.46 4.91 6.05
CA ILE A 31 -1.86 5.35 5.92
C ILE A 31 -2.27 5.42 4.44
N LEU A 32 -1.40 6.00 3.60
CA LEU A 32 -1.66 6.17 2.17
C LEU A 32 -1.71 4.83 1.45
N LEU A 33 -0.85 3.87 1.82
CA LEU A 33 -0.86 2.54 1.24
C LEU A 33 -2.20 1.81 1.49
N THR A 34 -2.75 1.93 2.70
CA THR A 34 -4.02 1.27 3.09
C THR A 34 -5.25 1.97 2.50
N LEU A 35 -5.23 3.31 2.41
CA LEU A 35 -6.38 4.08 1.90
C LEU A 35 -6.40 4.19 0.37
N SER A 36 -5.27 3.97 -0.29
CA SER A 36 -5.17 4.18 -1.73
C SER A 36 -5.95 3.10 -2.51
N PRO A 37 -6.94 3.47 -3.34
CA PRO A 37 -7.60 2.52 -4.24
C PRO A 37 -6.65 2.01 -5.33
N PHE A 38 -5.50 2.66 -5.52
CA PHE A 38 -4.53 2.33 -6.56
C PHE A 38 -3.64 1.14 -6.21
N THR A 39 -3.46 0.82 -4.92
CA THR A 39 -2.63 -0.30 -4.47
C THR A 39 -3.09 -1.63 -5.08
N LYS A 40 -4.39 -1.81 -5.32
CA LYS A 40 -4.96 -2.99 -5.98
C LYS A 40 -4.40 -3.20 -7.40
N TYR A 41 -4.27 -2.14 -8.18
CA TYR A 41 -3.81 -2.23 -9.56
C TYR A 41 -2.34 -2.65 -9.64
N ALA A 42 -1.50 -2.20 -8.69
CA ALA A 42 -0.12 -2.63 -8.61
C ALA A 42 -0.02 -4.16 -8.42
N THR A 43 -0.86 -4.75 -7.56
CA THR A 43 -0.93 -6.20 -7.37
C THR A 43 -1.40 -6.92 -8.65
N MET A 44 -2.46 -6.42 -9.30
CA MET A 44 -2.97 -7.02 -10.53
C MET A 44 -1.93 -7.03 -11.66
N ILE A 45 -1.15 -5.94 -11.80
CA ILE A 45 -0.07 -5.87 -12.79
C ILE A 45 0.98 -6.95 -12.50
N ASN A 46 1.42 -7.08 -11.24
CA ASN A 46 2.41 -8.08 -10.86
C ASN A 46 1.92 -9.51 -11.12
N GLN A 47 0.62 -9.79 -10.93
CA GLN A 47 0.04 -11.11 -11.20
C GLN A 47 -0.13 -11.39 -12.70
N ALA A 48 -0.39 -10.36 -13.50
CA ALA A 48 -0.59 -10.51 -14.94
C ALA A 48 0.74 -10.71 -15.71
N MET A 49 1.89 -10.46 -15.09
CA MET A 49 3.20 -10.62 -15.73
C MET A 49 3.62 -12.11 -15.73
N PRO A 50 3.67 -12.79 -16.90
CA PRO A 50 3.98 -14.21 -16.96
C PRO A 50 5.49 -14.42 -16.89
N TYR A 51 6.02 -14.70 -15.69
CA TYR A 51 7.43 -15.08 -15.52
C TYR A 51 7.69 -16.56 -15.87
N ASN A 52 6.64 -17.39 -15.81
CA ASN A 52 6.70 -18.81 -16.15
C ASN A 52 5.83 -19.07 -17.38
N TYR A 53 6.17 -20.12 -18.13
CA TYR A 53 5.35 -20.53 -19.27
C TYR A 53 3.98 -21.04 -18.78
N PRO A 54 2.86 -20.46 -19.24
CA PRO A 54 1.54 -20.93 -18.85
C PRO A 54 1.26 -22.29 -19.49
N VAL A 55 1.16 -23.34 -18.68
CA VAL A 55 0.81 -24.68 -19.16
C VAL A 55 -0.70 -24.72 -19.41
N PRO A 56 -1.15 -25.02 -20.64
CA PRO A 56 -2.57 -25.14 -20.94
C PRO A 56 -3.19 -26.29 -20.15
N LEU A 57 -4.34 -26.04 -19.52
CA LEU A 57 -5.16 -27.09 -18.92
C LEU A 57 -5.99 -27.77 -20.00
N GLN A 58 -6.13 -29.10 -19.89
CA GLN A 58 -7.01 -29.87 -20.77
C GLN A 58 -8.48 -29.53 -20.46
N ASP A 59 -9.28 -29.35 -21.51
CA ASP A 59 -10.70 -29.06 -21.39
C ASP A 59 -11.47 -30.27 -20.81
N ASP A 60 -12.24 -30.05 -19.75
CA ASP A 60 -13.11 -31.05 -19.11
C ASP A 60 -14.57 -30.98 -19.61
N GLY A 61 -14.91 -30.00 -20.45
CA GLY A 61 -16.25 -29.80 -21.00
C GLY A 61 -17.24 -29.10 -20.07
N ASN A 62 -16.82 -28.63 -18.89
CA ASN A 62 -17.66 -27.84 -17.99
C ASN A 62 -17.54 -26.35 -18.30
N ILE A 63 -18.65 -25.70 -18.66
CA ILE A 63 -18.67 -24.28 -19.02
C ILE A 63 -18.56 -23.33 -17.82
N ASN A 64 -18.82 -23.82 -16.60
CA ASN A 64 -18.83 -22.99 -15.39
C ASN A 64 -17.43 -22.78 -14.79
N THR A 65 -16.46 -23.63 -15.15
CA THR A 65 -15.06 -23.55 -14.71
C THR A 65 -14.20 -22.66 -15.61
N LYS A 66 -14.74 -22.20 -16.75
CA LYS A 66 -14.02 -21.41 -17.76
C LYS A 66 -13.87 -19.92 -17.40
N PHE A 67 -14.67 -19.42 -16.45
CA PHE A 67 -14.79 -17.97 -16.15
C PHE A 67 -14.71 -17.65 -14.65
N ALA A 68 -14.30 -18.61 -13.82
CA ALA A 68 -14.15 -18.45 -12.36
C ALA A 68 -12.71 -18.10 -11.98
#